data_AF-A0A392LZK5-F1
#
_entry.id   AF-A0A392LZK5-F1
#
_cell.length_a   1.000
_cell.length_b   1.000
_cell.length_c   1.000
_cell.angle_alpha   90.00
_cell.angle_beta   90.00
_cell.angle_gamma   90.00
#
_symmetry.space_group_name_H-M   'P 1'
#
loop_
_entity.id
_entity.type
_entity.pdbx_description
1 polymer ?
#
loop_
_entity_poly.entity_id
_entity_poly.type
_entity_poly.pdbx_seq_one_letter_code
_entity_poly.pdbx_strand_id
1 'polypeptide(L)'
;MDIGKVGELKEFIEACKSNPSLLHTPSLSFFKSYLLSLGARIPPQPKTEPVVNTNNDDDIIESDLELDNSDVVEPDNDPPQKMGNPSAQVTDDSRDAAQLAKSKALLALSQGNHSINMPFFSANLLLLFYY
;
A
#
# COMPACT_ATOMS: atom_id res chain seq x y z
N MET A 1 -7.89 6.42 -46.25
CA MET A 1 -7.56 7.10 -44.99
C MET A 1 -8.73 8.02 -44.70
N ASP A 2 -9.40 7.86 -43.56
CA ASP A 2 -10.58 8.66 -43.21
C ASP A 2 -10.15 10.09 -42.86
N ILE A 3 -10.77 11.09 -43.48
CA ILE A 3 -10.44 12.52 -43.27
C ILE A 3 -10.70 12.94 -41.82
N GLY A 4 -11.71 12.36 -41.15
CA GLY A 4 -11.98 12.62 -39.74
C GLY A 4 -10.81 12.18 -38.85
N LYS A 5 -10.26 10.99 -39.11
CA LYS A 5 -9.09 10.46 -38.38
C LYS A 5 -7.81 11.28 -38.63
N VAL A 6 -7.68 11.88 -39.81
CA VAL A 6 -6.57 12.80 -40.12
C VAL A 6 -6.71 14.11 -39.34
N GLY A 7 -7.94 14.61 -39.18
CA GLY A 7 -8.24 15.77 -38.33
C GLY A 7 -7.88 15.54 -36.87
N GLU A 8 -8.35 14.44 -36.29
CA GLU A 8 -8.04 14.03 -34.91
C GLU A 8 -6.52 13.88 -34.69
N LEU A 9 -5.81 13.25 -35.64
CA LEU A 9 -4.36 13.12 -35.57
C LEU A 9 -3.65 14.48 -35.57
N LYS A 10 -4.16 15.44 -36.36
CA LYS A 10 -3.59 16.79 -36.43
C LYS A 10 -3.76 17.54 -35.10
N GLU A 11 -4.94 17.45 -34.49
CA GLU A 11 -5.21 18.03 -33.17
C GLU A 11 -4.33 17.39 -32.09
N PHE A 12 -4.15 16.07 -32.14
CA PHE A 12 -3.25 15.35 -31.24
C PHE A 12 -1.79 15.81 -31.37
N ILE A 13 -1.30 16.01 -32.59
CA ILE A 13 0.05 16.52 -32.84
C ILE A 13 0.20 17.95 -32.29
N GLU A 14 -0.82 18.79 -32.44
CA GLU A 14 -0.85 20.14 -31.88
C GLU A 14 -0.86 20.14 -30.35
N ALA A 15 -1.63 19.24 -29.73
CA ALA A 15 -1.60 19.00 -28.29
C ALA A 15 -0.23 18.54 -27.80
N CYS A 16 0.46 17.66 -28.55
CA CYS A 16 1.83 17.24 -28.23
C CYS A 16 2.84 18.38 -28.34
N LYS A 17 2.64 19.35 -29.25
CA LYS A 17 3.48 20.54 -29.37
C LYS A 17 3.28 21.51 -28.21
N SER A 18 2.04 21.72 -27.79
CA SER A 18 1.70 22.59 -26.66
C SER A 18 2.12 21.96 -25.32
N ASN A 19 1.92 20.65 -25.18
CA ASN A 19 2.21 19.89 -23.97
C ASN A 19 3.15 18.71 -24.30
N PRO A 20 4.48 18.92 -24.25
CA PRO A 20 5.44 17.87 -24.54
C PRO A 20 5.38 16.70 -23.55
N SER A 21 4.72 16.88 -22.40
CA SER A 21 4.51 15.84 -21.41
C SER A 21 3.66 14.67 -21.90
N LEU A 22 2.77 14.89 -22.88
CA LEU A 22 1.94 13.82 -23.47
C LEU A 22 2.79 12.72 -24.12
N LEU A 23 3.94 13.08 -24.68
CA LEU A 23 4.88 12.13 -25.31
C LEU A 23 5.54 11.15 -24.32
N HIS A 24 5.42 11.41 -23.01
CA HIS A 24 6.01 10.58 -21.96
C HIS A 24 4.99 9.65 -21.29
N THR A 25 3.72 9.72 -21.67
CA THR A 25 2.70 8.80 -21.13
C THR A 25 2.98 7.35 -21.58
N PRO A 26 2.84 6.33 -20.71
CA PRO A 26 3.13 4.94 -21.04
C PRO A 26 2.36 4.43 -22.26
N SER A 27 1.11 4.90 -22.40
CA SER A 27 0.21 4.56 -23.51
C SER A 27 0.67 5.08 -24.88
N LEU A 28 1.52 6.12 -24.93
CA LEU A 28 2.04 6.74 -26.16
C LEU A 28 3.51 6.39 -26.43
N SER A 29 4.06 5.41 -25.71
CA SER A 29 5.44 4.93 -25.86
C SER A 29 5.78 4.52 -27.31
N PHE A 30 4.84 3.93 -28.05
CA PHE A 30 5.03 3.58 -29.47
C PHE A 30 5.31 4.83 -30.33
N PHE A 31 4.65 5.94 -30.04
CA PHE A 31 4.81 7.19 -30.77
C PHE A 31 6.15 7.87 -30.43
N LYS A 32 6.57 7.80 -29.15
CA LYS A 32 7.91 8.22 -28.72
C LYS A 32 9.00 7.44 -29.47
N SER A 33 8.89 6.12 -29.58
CA SER A 33 9.83 5.28 -30.32
C SER A 33 9.88 5.61 -31.81
N TYR A 34 8.73 5.93 -32.42
CA TYR A 34 8.67 6.41 -33.81
C TYR A 34 9.44 7.73 -33.99
N LEU A 35 9.26 8.71 -33.09
CA LEU A 35 9.99 9.97 -33.13
C LEU A 35 11.51 9.77 -32.94
N LEU A 36 11.93 8.88 -32.04
CA LEU A 36 13.34 8.53 -31.85
C LEU A 36 13.94 7.86 -33.09
N SER A 37 13.18 6.99 -33.78
CA SER A 37 13.58 6.37 -35.05
C SER A 37 13.79 7.40 -36.17
N LEU A 38 13.00 8.48 -36.18
CA LEU A 38 13.17 9.62 -37.09
C LEU A 38 14.32 10.57 -36.70
N GLY A 39 15.04 10.28 -35.61
CA GLY A 39 16.11 11.13 -35.09
C GLY A 39 15.62 12.40 -34.39
N ALA A 40 14.35 12.48 -34.02
CA ALA A 40 13.82 13.63 -33.29
C ALA A 40 14.34 13.63 -31.85
N ARG A 41 14.85 14.79 -31.41
CA ARG A 41 15.34 14.99 -30.04
C ARG A 41 14.22 15.58 -29.20
N ILE A 42 13.50 14.73 -28.48
CA ILE A 42 12.41 15.15 -27.59
C ILE A 42 13.06 15.91 -26.41
N PRO A 43 12.61 17.14 -26.09
CA PRO A 43 13.09 17.86 -24.91
C PRO A 43 12.92 16.97 -23.68
N PRO A 44 13.95 16.83 -22.83
CA PRO A 44 13.76 16.17 -21.54
C PRO A 44 12.66 16.92 -20.80
N GLN A 45 11.71 16.19 -20.19
CA GLN A 45 10.80 16.84 -19.25
C GLN A 45 11.64 17.59 -18.21
N PRO A 46 11.20 18.77 -17.74
CA PRO A 46 11.76 19.34 -16.53
C PRO A 46 11.72 18.24 -15.46
N LYS A 47 12.91 17.82 -15.06
CA LYS A 47 13.16 16.75 -14.10
C LYS A 47 12.37 17.03 -12.82
N THR A 48 11.28 16.31 -12.62
CA THR A 48 11.23 15.43 -11.45
C THR A 48 11.91 14.14 -11.92
N GLU A 49 13.06 13.81 -11.34
CA GLU A 49 13.90 12.70 -11.79
C GLU A 49 13.17 11.35 -11.62
N PRO A 50 13.25 10.46 -12.62
CA PRO A 50 13.62 9.08 -12.30
C PRO A 50 14.65 8.55 -13.31
N VAL A 51 15.67 7.88 -12.79
CA VAL A 51 16.52 6.97 -13.56
C VAL A 51 16.33 5.61 -12.95
N VAL A 52 15.79 4.64 -13.68
CA VAL A 52 16.23 3.23 -13.65
C VAL A 52 15.78 2.53 -14.94
N ASN A 53 16.65 1.64 -15.41
CA ASN A 53 16.55 0.79 -16.58
C ASN A 53 16.45 -0.66 -16.08
N THR A 54 15.53 -1.43 -16.66
CA THR A 54 14.95 -2.69 -16.17
C THR A 54 15.96 -3.74 -15.68
N ASN A 55 15.95 -3.96 -14.37
CA ASN A 55 15.80 -5.29 -13.76
C ASN A 55 14.63 -5.17 -12.78
N ASN A 56 13.91 -6.26 -12.52
CA ASN A 56 12.67 -6.27 -11.74
C ASN A 56 12.72 -5.44 -10.45
N ASP A 57 11.54 -4.93 -10.07
CA ASP A 57 11.17 -4.27 -8.81
C ASP A 57 11.17 -2.73 -8.86
N ASP A 58 9.97 -2.19 -9.07
CA ASP A 58 9.42 -1.01 -8.38
C ASP A 58 10.40 0.11 -8.00
N ASP A 59 10.79 0.93 -8.98
CA ASP A 59 11.36 2.27 -8.72
C ASP A 59 10.26 3.24 -8.25
N ILE A 60 9.68 2.94 -7.09
CA ILE A 60 9.08 3.94 -6.24
C ILE A 60 10.22 4.92 -5.94
N ILE A 61 10.13 6.13 -6.48
CA ILE A 61 11.00 7.23 -6.05
C ILE A 61 10.70 7.41 -4.56
N GLU A 62 11.50 6.80 -3.69
CA GLU A 62 11.45 7.03 -2.26
C GLU A 62 11.63 8.53 -2.07
N SER A 63 10.57 9.21 -1.68
CA SER A 63 10.66 10.61 -1.29
C SER A 63 11.67 10.66 -0.15
N ASP A 64 12.82 11.29 -0.37
CA ASP A 64 13.84 11.62 0.63
C ASP A 64 13.29 12.69 1.59
N LEU A 65 12.16 12.35 2.21
CA LEU A 65 11.57 13.04 3.34
C LEU A 65 12.28 12.46 4.57
N GLU A 66 13.05 13.29 5.26
CA GLU A 66 13.57 12.94 6.57
C GLU A 66 12.38 12.69 7.51
N LEU A 67 12.04 11.41 7.71
CA LEU A 67 11.01 11.01 8.66
C LEU A 67 11.54 11.31 10.06
N ASP A 68 10.86 12.24 10.74
CA ASP A 68 11.15 12.54 12.13
C ASP A 68 10.90 11.29 12.98
N ASN A 69 11.95 10.79 13.63
CA ASN A 69 11.88 9.61 14.49
C ASN A 69 11.55 9.97 15.95
N SER A 70 11.17 11.22 16.26
CA SER A 70 10.91 11.69 17.61
C SER A 70 9.81 10.91 18.36
N ASP A 71 8.82 10.38 17.64
CA ASP A 71 7.72 9.57 18.19
C ASP A 71 7.89 8.05 17.98
N VAL A 72 9.07 7.60 17.51
CA VAL A 72 9.36 6.16 17.32
C VAL A 72 9.71 5.53 18.67
N VAL A 73 8.86 4.60 19.11
CA VAL A 73 9.08 3.82 20.33
C VAL A 73 9.95 2.61 20.03
N GLU A 74 10.86 2.26 20.94
CA GLU A 74 11.69 1.06 20.81
C GLU A 74 10.83 -0.22 20.79
N PRO A 75 11.27 -1.25 20.05
CA PRO A 75 10.64 -2.56 20.11
C PRO A 75 10.59 -3.08 21.55
N ASP A 76 9.44 -3.63 21.92
CA ASP A 76 9.29 -4.34 23.18
C ASP A 76 10.13 -5.64 23.18
N ASN A 77 10.75 -5.96 24.32
CA ASN A 77 11.51 -7.19 24.54
C ASN A 77 10.74 -8.22 25.39
N ASP A 78 9.42 -8.04 25.52
CA ASP A 78 8.56 -8.96 26.24
C ASP A 78 8.51 -10.36 25.61
N PRO A 79 8.32 -11.41 26.43
CA PRO A 79 8.09 -12.76 25.93
C PRO A 79 6.90 -12.80 24.95
N PRO A 80 6.92 -13.71 23.96
CA PRO A 80 5.79 -13.90 23.06
C PRO A 80 4.48 -14.01 23.83
N GLN A 81 3.48 -13.25 23.41
CA GLN A 81 2.16 -13.28 24.02
C GLN A 81 1.57 -14.69 23.95
N LYS A 82 0.85 -15.10 25.00
CA LYS A 82 0.25 -16.44 25.06
C LYS A 82 -0.89 -16.57 24.04
N MET A 83 -0.70 -17.38 23.00
CA MET A 83 -1.64 -17.56 21.89
C MET A 83 -2.51 -18.83 21.98
N GLY A 84 -3.09 -19.12 23.15
CA GLY A 84 -3.99 -20.28 23.33
C GLY A 84 -3.40 -21.64 22.92
N ASN A 85 -4.25 -22.65 22.71
CA ASN A 85 -3.84 -23.94 22.13
C ASN A 85 -4.58 -24.14 20.79
N PRO A 86 -3.87 -24.14 19.64
CA PRO A 86 -4.48 -24.33 18.32
C PRO A 86 -5.18 -25.68 18.12
N SER A 87 -4.87 -26.70 18.91
CA SER A 87 -5.47 -28.04 18.80
C SER A 87 -6.65 -28.28 19.75
N ALA A 88 -7.03 -27.28 20.56
CA ALA A 88 -8.14 -27.41 21.48
C ALA A 88 -9.48 -27.36 20.72
N GLN A 89 -10.37 -28.31 21.01
CA GLN A 89 -11.71 -28.33 20.42
C GLN A 89 -12.57 -27.22 21.02
N VAL A 90 -13.22 -26.46 20.15
CA VAL A 90 -14.21 -25.45 20.55
C VAL A 90 -15.51 -26.14 20.95
N THR A 91 -15.81 -26.18 22.24
CA THR A 91 -17.13 -26.60 22.78
C THR A 91 -18.03 -25.38 23.00
N ASP A 92 -19.35 -25.56 23.06
CA ASP A 92 -20.29 -24.44 23.29
C ASP A 92 -20.00 -23.71 24.62
N ASP A 93 -19.68 -24.44 25.68
CA ASP A 93 -19.27 -23.85 26.97
C ASP A 93 -18.02 -22.96 26.84
N SER A 94 -17.05 -23.36 26.01
CA SER A 94 -15.84 -22.58 25.76
C SER A 94 -16.10 -21.31 24.93
N ARG A 95 -17.10 -21.36 24.05
CA ARG A 95 -17.56 -20.21 23.26
C ARG A 95 -18.23 -19.16 24.15
N ASP A 96 -19.10 -19.59 25.07
CA ASP A 96 -19.77 -18.69 26.00
C ASP A 96 -18.79 -18.07 26.99
N ALA A 97 -17.84 -18.86 27.51
CA ALA A 97 -16.75 -18.36 28.35
C ALA A 97 -15.89 -17.31 27.61
N ALA A 98 -15.58 -17.54 26.33
CA ALA A 98 -14.83 -16.60 25.52
C ALA A 98 -15.59 -15.29 25.26
N GLN A 99 -16.90 -15.35 24.99
CA GLN A 99 -17.73 -14.14 24.83
C GLN A 99 -17.84 -13.34 26.12
N LEU A 100 -17.98 -14.01 27.27
CA LEU A 100 -18.00 -13.35 28.59
C LEU A 100 -16.64 -12.70 28.90
N ALA A 101 -15.52 -13.37 28.60
CA ALA A 101 -14.19 -12.80 28.76
C ALA A 101 -14.00 -11.57 27.86
N LYS A 102 -14.45 -11.64 26.60
CA LYS A 102 -14.43 -10.52 25.66
C LYS A 102 -15.23 -9.32 26.16
N SER A 103 -16.44 -9.53 26.65
CA SER A 103 -17.27 -8.44 27.16
C SER A 103 -16.65 -7.79 28.39
N LYS A 104 -16.11 -8.58 29.31
CA LYS A 104 -15.39 -8.09 30.49
C LYS A 104 -14.11 -7.32 30.11
N ALA A 105 -13.37 -7.79 29.11
CA ALA A 105 -12.17 -7.13 28.63
C ALA A 105 -12.49 -5.77 27.98
N LEU A 106 -13.57 -5.71 27.19
CA LEU A 106 -14.04 -4.46 26.56
C LEU A 106 -14.49 -3.44 27.61
N LEU A 107 -15.12 -3.89 28.70
CA LEU A 107 -15.44 -3.04 29.85
C LEU A 107 -14.19 -2.54 30.59
N ALA A 108 -13.14 -3.36 30.72
CA ALA A 108 -11.89 -2.93 31.33
C ALA A 108 -11.15 -1.88 30.47
N LEU A 109 -11.21 -2.02 29.14
CA LEU A 109 -10.68 -1.01 28.20
C LEU A 109 -11.41 0.31 28.30
N SER A 110 -12.74 0.28 28.39
CA SER A 110 -13.53 1.51 28.52
C SER A 110 -13.27 2.23 29.84
N GLN A 111 -12.81 1.51 30.87
CA GLN A 111 -12.39 2.07 32.17
C GLN A 111 -10.90 2.49 32.20
N GLY A 112 -10.16 2.37 31.09
CA GLY A 112 -8.73 2.72 31.01
C GLY A 112 -7.80 1.74 31.72
N ASN A 113 -8.27 0.54 32.07
CA ASN A 113 -7.49 -0.46 32.79
C ASN A 113 -6.82 -1.44 31.83
N HIS A 114 -5.71 -1.00 31.25
CA HIS A 114 -4.97 -1.73 30.21
C HIS A 114 -4.26 -2.99 30.74
N SER A 115 -3.74 -2.97 31.97
CA SER A 115 -3.02 -4.11 32.57
C SER A 115 -3.92 -5.32 32.81
N ILE A 116 -5.20 -5.10 33.13
CA ILE A 116 -6.17 -6.17 33.36
C ILE A 116 -6.71 -6.73 32.03
N ASN A 117 -6.66 -5.96 30.94
CA ASN A 117 -7.23 -6.35 29.65
C ASN A 117 -6.45 -7.49 28.95
N MET A 118 -5.12 -7.40 28.97
CA MET A 118 -4.19 -8.34 28.34
C MET A 118 -4.47 -9.84 28.62
N PRO A 119 -4.65 -10.28 29.88
CA PRO A 119 -4.94 -11.68 30.17
C PRO A 119 -6.33 -12.14 29.69
N PHE A 120 -7.31 -11.24 29.56
CA PHE A 120 -8.64 -11.60 29.06
C PHE A 120 -8.66 -11.80 27.55
N PHE A 121 -7.89 -11.00 26.80
CA PHE A 121 -7.77 -11.14 25.34
C PHE A 121 -6.90 -12.36 24.96
N SER A 122 -5.74 -12.55 25.60
CA SER A 122 -4.79 -13.62 25.24
C SER A 122 -5.33 -15.05 25.45
N ALA A 123 -6.19 -15.28 26.45
CA ALA A 123 -6.67 -16.63 26.76
C ALA A 123 -7.84 -17.13 25.90
N ASN A 124 -8.63 -16.23 25.30
CA ASN A 124 -9.94 -16.58 24.72
C ASN A 124 -10.16 -16.12 23.28
N LEU A 125 -9.26 -15.33 22.70
CA LEU A 125 -9.46 -14.80 21.35
C LEU A 125 -9.39 -15.90 20.27
N LEU A 126 -8.56 -16.94 20.45
CA LEU A 126 -8.39 -18.00 19.44
C LEU A 126 -9.58 -18.98 19.32
N LEU A 127 -10.49 -18.99 20.29
CA LEU A 127 -11.73 -19.78 20.22
C LEU A 127 -12.72 -19.24 19.16
N LEU A 128 -12.53 -17.99 18.71
CA LEU A 128 -13.41 -17.32 17.75
C LEU A 128 -12.80 -17.15 16.36
N PHE A 129 -11.48 -17.34 16.21
CA PHE A 129 -10.77 -17.12 14.94
C PHE A 129 -10.43 -18.41 14.17
N TYR A 130 -10.69 -19.59 14.74
CA TYR A 130 -10.64 -20.85 14.00
C TYR A 130 -12.05 -21.30 13.63
N TYR A 131 -12.59 -20.65 12.60
CA TYR A 131 -13.50 -21.21 11.58
C TYR A 131 -13.46 -20.34 10.32
#